data_AF-A0A1P8WSA5-F1
#
_entry.id   AF-A0A1P8WSA5-F1
#
_cell.length_a   1.000
_cell.length_b   1.000
_cell.length_c   1.000
_cell.angle_alpha   90.00
_cell.angle_beta   90.00
_cell.angle_gamma   90.00
#
_symmetry.space_group_name_H-M   'P 1'
#
loop_
_entity.id
_entity.type
_entity.pdbx_description
1 polymer ?
#
loop_
_entity_poly.entity_id
_entity_poly.type
_entity_poly.pdbx_seq_one_letter_code
_entity_poly.pdbx_strand_id
1 'polypeptide(L)' 'MLFWIREIVGWALVLGSVVLIWIGIRFLKDPSPPQFVEASITMFTALAVMRFGLMLVRVSTAARICLNERDR' A
#
# COMPACT_ATOMS: atom_id res chain seq x y z
N MET A 1 11.19 19.27 0.22
CA MET A 1 9.71 19.14 0.20
C MET A 1 9.22 17.86 -0.48
N LEU A 2 9.71 17.50 -1.67
CA LEU A 2 9.25 16.31 -2.41
C LEU A 2 9.36 14.97 -1.65
N PHE A 3 10.36 14.80 -0.76
CA PHE A 3 10.52 13.57 0.03
C PHE A 3 9.34 13.31 0.97
N TRP A 4 8.84 14.35 1.62
CA TRP A 4 7.75 14.23 2.58
C TRP A 4 6.42 13.89 1.87
N ILE A 5 6.19 14.50 0.69
CA ILE A 5 5.06 14.17 -0.19
C ILE A 5 5.12 12.70 -0.61
N ARG A 6 6.28 12.22 -1.06
CA ARG A 6 6.45 10.81 -1.42
C ARG A 6 6.20 9.88 -0.24
N GLU A 7 6.73 10.19 0.93
CA GLU A 7 6.50 9.38 2.14
C GLU A 7 5.01 9.29 2.50
N ILE A 8 4.29 10.42 2.45
CA ILE A 8 2.84 10.46 2.68
C ILE A 8 2.08 9.64 1.64
N VAL A 9 2.44 9.75 0.36
CA VAL A 9 1.84 8.94 -0.71
C VAL A 9 2.09 7.45 -0.47
N GLY A 10 3.29 7.08 -0.02
CA GLY A 10 3.62 5.71 0.35
C GLY A 10 2.75 5.19 1.48
N TRP A 11 2.58 5.97 2.55
CA TRP A 11 1.68 5.64 3.65
C TRP A 11 0.21 5.59 3.25
N ALA A 12 -0.24 6.50 2.37
CA ALA A 12 -1.59 6.49 1.83
C ALA A 12 -1.87 5.22 1.00
N LEU A 13 -0.90 4.76 0.21
CA LEU A 13 -1.00 3.49 -0.52
C LEU A 13 -1.07 2.29 0.43
N VAL A 14 -0.28 2.30 1.51
CA VAL A 14 -0.35 1.25 2.55
C VAL A 14 -1.74 1.23 3.20
N LEU A 15 -2.26 2.39 3.64
CA LEU A 15 -3.62 2.50 4.17
C LEU A 15 -4.68 2.03 3.16
N GLY A 16 -4.54 2.42 1.89
CA GLY A 16 -5.41 1.97 0.81
C GLY A 16 -5.41 0.45 0.64
N SER A 17 -4.25 -0.20 0.73
CA SER A 17 -4.16 -1.66 0.66
C SER A 17 -4.87 -2.36 1.82
N VAL A 18 -4.81 -1.80 3.04
CA VAL A 18 -5.55 -2.33 4.20
C VAL A 18 -7.06 -2.24 3.98
N VAL A 19 -7.53 -1.13 3.39
CA VAL A 19 -8.95 -0.98 3.02
C VAL A 19 -9.35 -2.02 1.98
N LEU A 20 -8.52 -2.27 0.97
CA LEU A 20 -8.79 -3.30 -0.04
C LEU A 20 -8.83 -4.71 0.57
N ILE A 21 -7.93 -5.02 1.51
CA ILE A 21 -7.96 -6.28 2.26
C ILE A 21 -9.28 -6.43 3.02
N TRP A 22 -9.72 -5.35 3.70
CA TRP A 22 -10.98 -5.35 4.44
C TRP A 22 -12.20 -5.56 3.52
N ILE A 23 -12.20 -4.96 2.33
CA ILE A 23 -13.21 -5.20 1.30
C ILE A 23 -13.16 -6.66 0.81
N GLY A 24 -11.97 -7.19 0.54
CA GLY A 24 -11.78 -8.59 0.17
C GLY A 24 -12.34 -9.58 1.20
N ILE A 25 -12.15 -9.28 2.49
CA ILE A 25 -12.72 -10.08 3.60
C ILE A 25 -14.26 -9.96 3.63
N ARG A 26 -14.82 -8.78 3.37
CA ARG A 26 -16.28 -8.61 3.28
C ARG A 26 -16.91 -9.46 2.17
N PHE A 27 -16.27 -9.55 1.02
CA PHE A 27 -16.73 -10.41 -0.08
C PHE A 27 -16.81 -11.89 0.30
N LEU A 28 -15.97 -12.35 1.24
CA LEU A 28 -15.99 -13.72 1.75
C LEU A 28 -16.99 -13.93 2.90
N LYS A 29 -17.36 -12.86 3.61
CA LYS A 29 -18.20 -12.92 4.82
C LYS A 29 -19.70 -12.92 4.52
N ASP A 30 -20.13 -12.22 3.48
CA ASP A 30 -21.52 -12.24 2.99
C ASP A 30 -21.61 -12.89 1.59
N PRO A 31 -21.34 -14.22 1.47
CA PRO A 31 -21.34 -14.92 0.19
C PRO A 31 -22.78 -15.21 -0.26
N SER A 32 -23.45 -14.22 -0.84
CA SER A 32 -24.75 -14.42 -1.49
C SER A 32 -24.89 -13.48 -2.69
N PRO A 33 -24.47 -13.89 -3.90
CA PRO A 33 -23.84 -15.15 -4.35
C PRO A 33 -22.35 -15.30 -3.95
N PRO A 34 -21.72 -16.48 -4.12
CA PRO A 34 -20.31 -16.68 -3.80
C PRO A 34 -19.35 -15.89 -4.73
N GLN A 35 -18.73 -14.84 -4.19
CA GLN A 35 -17.86 -13.88 -4.91
C GLN A 35 -16.35 -14.22 -4.78
N PHE A 36 -15.98 -15.49 -4.94
CA PHE A 36 -14.59 -15.95 -4.74
C PHE A 36 -13.59 -15.34 -5.74
N VAL A 37 -14.02 -15.12 -6.98
CA VAL A 37 -13.18 -14.54 -8.03
C VAL A 37 -12.89 -13.08 -7.73
N GLU A 38 -13.91 -12.31 -7.34
CA GLU A 38 -13.80 -10.89 -7.00
C GLU A 38 -12.95 -10.70 -5.74
N ALA A 39 -13.13 -11.56 -4.73
CA ALA A 39 -12.29 -11.58 -3.53
C ALA A 39 -10.81 -11.85 -3.87
N SER A 40 -10.53 -12.80 -4.76
CA SER A 40 -9.16 -13.16 -5.17
C SER A 40 -8.49 -12.03 -5.93
N ILE A 41 -9.19 -11.42 -6.89
CA ILE A 41 -8.68 -10.26 -7.65
C ILE A 41 -8.41 -9.09 -6.70
N THR A 42 -9.36 -8.79 -5.81
CA THR A 42 -9.24 -7.69 -4.83
C THR A 42 -8.05 -7.91 -3.90
N MET A 43 -7.84 -9.15 -3.41
CA MET A 43 -6.68 -9.50 -2.60
C MET A 43 -5.36 -9.34 -3.36
N PHE A 44 -5.31 -9.78 -4.61
CA PHE A 44 -4.09 -9.65 -5.41
C PHE A 44 -3.75 -8.18 -5.67
N THR A 45 -4.75 -7.36 -5.98
CA THR A 45 -4.61 -5.90 -6.08
C THR A 45 -4.13 -5.30 -4.77
N ALA A 46 -4.70 -5.71 -3.64
CA ALA A 46 -4.30 -5.19 -2.32
C ALA A 46 -2.83 -5.51 -2.02
N LEU A 47 -2.37 -6.73 -2.28
CA LEU A 47 -0.98 -7.13 -2.10
C LEU A 47 -0.02 -6.33 -3.00
N ALA A 48 -0.40 -6.11 -4.26
CA ALA A 48 0.39 -5.30 -5.18
C ALA A 48 0.51 -3.85 -4.66
N VAL A 49 -0.61 -3.23 -4.29
CA VAL A 49 -0.65 -1.86 -3.73
C VAL A 49 0.18 -1.76 -2.45
N MET A 50 0.08 -2.75 -1.55
CA MET A 50 0.85 -2.77 -0.31
C MET A 50 2.36 -2.83 -0.60
N ARG A 51 2.78 -3.67 -1.54
CA ARG A 51 4.18 -3.80 -1.94
C ARG A 51 4.72 -2.49 -2.53
N PHE A 52 3.97 -1.85 -3.43
CA PHE A 52 4.35 -0.56 -4.01
C PHE A 52 4.42 0.55 -2.97
N GLY A 53 3.44 0.63 -2.05
CA GLY A 53 3.44 1.60 -0.95
C GLY A 53 4.68 1.45 -0.06
N LEU A 54 4.97 0.23 0.40
CA LEU A 54 6.15 -0.05 1.24
C LEU A 54 7.46 0.23 0.51
N MET A 55 7.57 -0.11 -0.77
CA MET A 55 8.76 0.17 -1.56
C MET A 55 9.00 1.68 -1.66
N LEU A 56 7.94 2.46 -1.88
CA LEU A 56 8.02 3.91 -2.03
C LEU A 56 8.40 4.60 -0.72
N VAL A 57 7.88 4.12 0.43
CA VAL A 57 8.31 4.58 1.76
C VAL A 57 9.81 4.30 1.95
N ARG A 58 10.26 3.05 1.75
CA ARG A 58 11.67 2.66 1.93
C ARG A 58 12.64 3.50 1.09
N VAL A 59 12.34 3.69 -0.20
CA VAL A 59 13.18 4.49 -1.09
C VAL A 59 13.21 5.96 -0.67
N SER A 60 12.07 6.50 -0.21
CA SER A 60 11.99 7.90 0.22
C SER A 60 12.77 8.13 1.53
N THR A 61 12.68 7.20 2.49
CA THR A 61 13.47 7.25 3.72
C THR A 61 14.97 7.10 3.44
N ALA A 62 15.37 6.16 2.57
CA ALA A 62 16.78 5.99 2.18
C ALA A 62 17.34 7.26 1.53
N ALA A 63 16.60 7.87 0.60
CA ALA A 63 17.02 9.11 -0.04
C ALA A 63 17.15 10.27 0.96
N ARG A 64 16.27 10.34 1.97
CA ARG A 64 16.35 11.32 3.05
C ARG A 64 17.63 11.14 3.89
N ILE A 65 17.99 9.90 4.20
CA ILE A 65 19.22 9.57 4.95
C ILE A 65 20.46 9.99 4.15
N CYS A 66 20.56 9.58 2.88
CA CYS A 66 21.71 9.94 2.04
C CYS A 66 21.87 11.45 1.84
N LEU A 67 20.76 12.19 1.73
CA LEU A 67 20.81 13.65 1.63
C LEU A 67 21.30 14.28 2.95
N ASN A 68 20.79 13.79 4.08
CA ASN A 68 21.17 14.27 5.40
C ASN A 68 22.64 13.93 5.75
N GLU A 69 23.18 12.84 5.21
CA GLU A 69 24.61 12.51 5.33
C GLU A 69 25.49 13.35 4.39
N ARG A 70 24.99 13.74 3.21
CA ARG A 70 25.73 14.58 2.25
C ARG A 70 25.86 16.03 2.71
N ASP A 71 24.84 16.56 3.40
CA ASP A 71 24.82 17.94 3.89
C ASP A 71 25.58 18.13 5.22
N ARG A 72 26.18 17.05 5.75
CA ARG A 72 26.93 17.02 7.02
C ARG A 72 28.43 16.91 6.78
#